data_AF-A0A8H3APK1-F1
#
_entry.id   AF-A0A8H3APK1-F1
#
_cell.length_a   1.000
_cell.length_b   1.000
_cell.length_c   1.000
_cell.angle_alpha   90.00
_cell.angle_beta   90.00
_cell.angle_gamma   90.00
#
_symmetry.space_group_name_H-M   'P 1'
#
loop_
_entity.id
_entity.type
_entity.pdbx_description
1 polymer ?
#
loop_
_entity_poly.entity_id
_entity_poly.type
_entity_poly.pdbx_seq_one_letter_code
_entity_poly.pdbx_strand_id
1 'polypeptide(L)'
;MEEFPVTVHNTSLLSAFLSNLSLPTQLTSLSPSAFPSAPIEPSFLQFDLNPNAHLERLVDAADAVKAEESNLAYHARQHARERTRAEAKRVEEDAQRANQGLPPMTDEEFARMFRLPSEPSRLESMLLLGQLDAQAKSAAVASSAEMVKMYLARPEAQKGLA
;
A
#
# COMPACT_ATOMS: atom_id res chain seq x y z
N MET A 1 -3.98 -4.88 5.46
CA MET A 1 -3.10 -4.98 6.64
C MET A 1 -3.77 -4.25 7.78
N GLU A 2 -3.70 -4.77 9.00
CA GLU A 2 -4.29 -4.15 10.18
C GLU A 2 -3.24 -3.25 10.84
N GLU A 3 -3.59 -1.97 11.05
CA GLU A 3 -2.70 -1.00 11.70
C GLU A 3 -2.96 -1.01 13.21
N PHE A 4 -1.93 -1.30 14.01
CA PHE A 4 -2.03 -1.27 15.46
C PHE A 4 -1.55 0.08 16.02
N PRO A 5 -2.26 0.67 17.00
CA PRO A 5 -1.85 1.93 17.60
C PRO A 5 -0.55 1.75 18.40
N VAL A 6 0.42 2.64 18.18
CA VAL A 6 1.69 2.65 18.92
C VAL A 6 1.56 3.50 20.17
N THR A 7 1.85 2.91 21.34
CA THR A 7 1.89 3.63 22.63
C THR A 7 3.33 3.76 23.12
N VAL A 8 3.79 5.00 23.31
CA VAL A 8 5.14 5.28 23.83
C VAL A 8 5.07 5.43 25.35
N HIS A 9 5.84 4.61 26.06
CA HIS A 9 5.96 4.68 27.52
C HIS A 9 7.36 5.18 27.89
N ASN A 10 7.43 6.30 28.60
CA ASN A 10 8.69 6.86 29.10
C ASN A 10 8.83 6.60 30.60
N THR A 11 10.05 6.27 31.03
CA THR A 11 10.36 6.25 32.47
C THR A 11 10.45 7.67 33.01
N SER A 12 10.22 7.86 34.31
CA SER A 12 10.28 9.18 34.95
C SER A 12 11.65 9.85 34.79
N LEU A 13 12.73 9.06 34.80
CA LEU A 13 14.10 9.53 34.58
C LEU A 13 14.30 10.02 33.14
N LEU A 14 13.85 9.25 32.15
CA LEU A 14 13.90 9.65 30.74
C LEU A 14 13.12 10.95 30.54
N SER A 15 11.94 11.08 31.15
CA SER A 15 11.15 12.31 31.09
C SER A 15 11.88 13.52 31.70
N ALA A 16 12.53 13.36 32.86
CA ALA A 16 13.29 14.42 33.51
C ALA A 16 14.55 14.81 32.70
N PHE A 17 15.18 13.83 32.06
CA PHE A 17 16.31 14.06 31.16
C PHE A 17 15.89 14.82 29.90
N LEU A 18 14.81 14.40 29.23
CA LEU A 18 14.27 15.11 28.07
C LEU A 18 13.80 16.53 28.42
N SER A 19 13.20 16.72 29.60
CA SER A 19 12.83 18.07 30.04
C SER A 19 14.05 18.96 30.18
N ASN A 20 15.16 18.46 30.75
CA ASN A 20 16.40 19.20 30.87
C ASN A 20 17.02 19.58 29.51
N LEU A 21 16.86 18.74 28.48
CA LEU A 21 17.32 19.03 27.11
C LEU A 21 16.41 20.03 26.36
N SER A 22 15.15 20.18 26.78
CA SER A 22 14.17 21.06 26.14
C SER A 22 14.20 22.51 26.63
N LEU A 23 14.88 22.81 27.74
CA LEU A 23 15.08 24.19 28.19
C LEU A 23 16.09 24.90 27.29
N PRO A 24 15.85 26.16 26.89
CA PRO A 24 16.81 26.92 26.10
C PRO A 24 18.11 27.06 26.88
N THR A 25 19.17 26.42 26.39
CA THR A 25 20.51 26.47 26.98
C THR A 25 20.99 27.91 27.01
N GLN A 26 20.97 28.55 28.18
CA GLN A 26 21.80 29.72 28.39
C GLN A 26 23.26 29.24 28.35
N LEU A 27 24.04 29.82 27.46
CA LEU A 27 25.49 29.60 27.37
C LEU A 27 26.13 30.00 28.69
N THR A 28 26.34 29.05 29.59
CA THR A 28 27.06 29.32 30.84
C THR A 28 28.13 28.27 31.07
N SER A 29 29.36 28.72 30.88
CA SER A 29 30.58 28.31 31.58
C SER A 29 30.91 26.81 31.63
N LEU A 30 31.95 26.44 30.88
CA LEU A 30 32.68 25.18 30.96
C LEU A 30 32.92 24.74 32.42
N SER A 31 32.30 23.62 32.82
CA SER A 31 32.66 22.85 34.01
C SER A 31 32.71 21.36 33.60
N PRO A 32 33.78 20.61 33.94
CA PRO A 32 34.08 19.31 33.34
C PRO A 32 33.19 18.14 33.81
N SER A 33 32.06 18.42 34.47
CA SER A 33 31.08 17.41 34.92
C SER A 33 29.72 17.52 34.21
N ALA A 34 29.56 18.40 33.23
CA ALA A 34 28.31 18.54 32.50
C ALA A 34 28.25 17.52 31.34
N PHE A 35 27.28 16.59 31.40
CA PHE A 35 26.89 15.75 30.27
C PHE A 35 26.67 16.62 29.02
N PRO A 36 27.06 16.18 27.80
CA PRO A 36 26.84 16.96 26.60
C PRO A 36 25.33 17.11 26.34
N SER A 37 24.79 18.27 26.71
CA SER A 37 23.43 18.69 26.40
C SER A 37 23.39 19.20 24.97
N ALA A 38 23.21 18.29 24.01
CA ALA A 38 22.87 18.68 22.65
C ALA A 38 21.42 19.22 22.67
N PRO A 39 21.16 20.46 22.23
CA PRO A 39 19.80 20.95 22.08
C PRO A 39 19.10 20.07 21.04
N ILE A 40 17.99 19.44 21.45
CA ILE A 40 17.12 18.75 20.51
C ILE A 40 16.48 19.84 19.67
N GLU A 41 16.98 20.02 18.44
CA GLU A 41 16.38 20.91 17.47
C GLU A 41 14.89 20.56 17.34
N PRO A 42 13.97 21.55 17.41
CA PRO A 42 12.55 21.27 17.29
C PRO A 42 12.25 20.77 15.87
N SER A 43 12.30 19.46 15.68
CA SER A 43 12.07 18.77 14.40
C SER A 43 10.64 18.95 13.86
N PHE A 44 9.75 19.57 14.64
CA PHE A 44 8.34 19.72 14.31
C PHE A 44 8.01 20.86 13.34
N LEU A 45 9.00 21.65 12.93
CA LEU A 45 8.79 22.75 11.98
C LEU A 45 9.61 22.58 10.70
N GLN A 46 9.81 21.36 10.23
CA GLN A 46 10.23 21.17 8.84
C GLN A 46 9.05 21.56 7.93
N PHE A 47 8.98 22.85 7.61
CA PHE A 47 8.07 23.45 6.65
C PHE A 47 8.52 23.10 5.23
N ASP A 48 8.66 21.80 4.97
CA ASP A 48 8.83 21.30 3.61
C ASP A 48 7.43 20.97 3.09
N LEU A 49 7.09 21.59 1.97
CA LEU A 49 5.86 21.43 1.21
C LEU A 49 6.28 20.73 -0.08
N ASN A 50 6.17 19.40 -0.12
CA ASN A 50 6.52 18.64 -1.32
C ASN A 50 5.44 17.61 -1.65
N PRO A 51 4.26 18.08 -2.10
CA PRO A 51 3.15 17.20 -2.49
C PRO A 51 3.51 16.32 -3.71
N ASN A 52 4.42 16.79 -4.57
CA ASN A 52 4.75 16.13 -5.83
C ASN A 52 5.34 14.74 -5.60
N ALA A 53 6.22 14.58 -4.61
CA ALA A 53 6.85 13.29 -4.33
C ALA A 53 5.84 12.21 -3.90
N HIS A 54 4.71 12.58 -3.30
CA HIS A 54 3.64 11.64 -2.94
C HIS A 54 2.76 11.29 -4.14
N LEU A 55 2.50 12.27 -5.01
CA LEU A 55 1.72 12.06 -6.23
C LEU A 55 2.46 11.16 -7.24
N GLU A 56 3.77 11.36 -7.43
CA GLU A 56 4.60 10.52 -8.30
C GLU A 56 4.53 9.04 -7.86
N ARG A 57 4.74 8.77 -6.57
CA ARG A 57 4.63 7.41 -6.00
C ARG A 57 3.24 6.80 -6.17
N LEU A 58 2.19 7.59 -6.10
CA LEU A 58 0.82 7.13 -6.32
C LEU A 58 0.56 6.78 -7.78
N VAL A 59 1.06 7.58 -8.72
CA VAL A 59 0.95 7.32 -10.16
C VAL A 59 1.71 6.04 -10.51
N ASP A 60 2.94 5.89 -10.03
CA ASP A 60 3.74 4.69 -10.25
C ASP A 60 3.04 3.42 -9.72
N ALA A 61 2.46 3.49 -8.52
CA ALA A 61 1.69 2.39 -7.94
C ALA A 61 0.42 2.07 -8.75
N ALA A 62 -0.28 3.09 -9.26
CA ALA A 62 -1.46 2.91 -10.09
C ALA A 62 -1.13 2.28 -11.45
N ASP A 63 -0.01 2.67 -12.06
CA ASP A 63 0.45 2.10 -13.32
C ASP A 63 0.88 0.65 -13.17
N ALA A 64 1.50 0.28 -12.04
CA ALA A 64 1.81 -1.11 -11.72
C ALA A 64 0.53 -1.99 -11.62
N VAL A 65 -0.51 -1.49 -10.95
CA VAL A 65 -1.81 -2.20 -10.87
C VAL A 65 -2.44 -2.36 -12.25
N LYS A 66 -2.41 -1.34 -13.11
CA LYS A 66 -2.95 -1.44 -14.48
C LYS A 66 -2.18 -2.43 -15.34
N ALA A 67 -0.86 -2.49 -15.20
CA ALA A 67 -0.04 -3.46 -15.92
C ALA A 67 -0.43 -4.89 -15.52
N GLU A 68 -0.63 -5.13 -14.22
CA GLU A 68 -1.08 -6.42 -13.70
C GLU A 68 -2.50 -6.78 -14.17
N GLU A 69 -3.44 -5.83 -14.16
CA GLU A 69 -4.79 -6.03 -14.69
C GLU A 69 -4.77 -6.44 -16.16
N SER A 70 -3.88 -5.84 -16.96
CA SER A 70 -3.72 -6.20 -18.38
C SER A 70 -3.23 -7.64 -18.56
N ASN A 71 -2.33 -8.12 -17.69
CA ASN A 71 -1.86 -9.49 -17.68
C ASN A 71 -2.98 -10.46 -17.29
N LEU A 72 -3.74 -10.14 -16.24
CA LEU A 72 -4.91 -10.94 -15.84
C LEU A 72 -5.96 -11.02 -16.95
N ALA A 73 -6.23 -9.91 -17.63
CA ALA A 73 -7.16 -9.88 -18.75
C ALA A 73 -6.68 -10.78 -19.91
N TYR A 74 -5.38 -10.83 -20.19
CA TYR A 74 -4.81 -11.76 -21.16
C TYR A 74 -5.03 -13.23 -20.75
N HIS A 75 -4.71 -13.57 -19.50
CA HIS A 75 -4.93 -14.92 -18.98
C HIS A 75 -6.40 -15.33 -18.98
N ALA A 76 -7.31 -14.43 -18.60
CA ALA A 76 -8.74 -14.65 -18.64
C ALA A 76 -9.24 -14.96 -20.06
N ARG A 77 -8.73 -14.24 -21.07
CA ARG A 77 -9.07 -14.50 -22.48
C ARG A 77 -8.55 -15.86 -22.95
N GLN A 78 -7.34 -16.25 -22.58
CA GLN A 78 -6.79 -17.56 -22.95
C GLN A 78 -7.59 -18.69 -22.31
N HIS A 79 -7.91 -18.55 -21.03
CA HIS A 79 -8.71 -19.52 -20.30
C HIS A 79 -10.12 -19.65 -20.88
N ALA A 80 -10.77 -18.53 -21.27
CA ALA A 80 -12.07 -18.57 -21.93
C ALA A 80 -12.01 -19.30 -23.28
N ARG A 81 -10.96 -19.09 -24.08
CA ARG A 81 -10.76 -19.79 -25.37
C ARG A 81 -10.56 -21.28 -25.21
N GLU A 82 -9.78 -21.70 -24.21
CA GLU A 82 -9.56 -23.13 -23.94
C GLU A 82 -10.82 -23.79 -23.38
N ARG A 83 -11.59 -23.09 -22.52
CA ARG A 83 -12.89 -23.56 -22.04
C ARG A 83 -13.87 -23.79 -23.18
N THR A 84 -14.06 -22.83 -24.08
CA THR A 84 -15.00 -22.98 -25.20
C THR A 84 -14.59 -24.09 -26.15
N ARG A 85 -13.28 -24.30 -26.39
CA ARG A 85 -12.76 -25.43 -27.16
C ARG A 85 -13.04 -26.77 -26.50
N ALA A 86 -12.86 -26.86 -25.18
CA ALA A 86 -13.13 -28.08 -24.43
C ALA A 86 -14.63 -28.41 -24.41
N GLU A 87 -15.49 -27.41 -24.19
CA GLU A 87 -16.94 -27.56 -24.23
C GLU A 87 -17.45 -28.00 -25.61
N ALA A 88 -16.94 -27.43 -26.70
CA ALA A 88 -17.29 -27.86 -28.05
C ALA A 88 -16.96 -29.35 -28.29
N LYS A 89 -15.77 -29.80 -27.85
CA LYS A 89 -15.34 -31.20 -27.96
C LYS A 89 -16.17 -32.14 -27.08
N ARG A 90 -16.61 -31.68 -25.90
CA ARG A 90 -17.52 -32.44 -25.05
C ARG A 90 -18.83 -32.74 -25.78
N VAL A 91 -19.42 -31.74 -26.42
CA VAL A 91 -20.68 -31.90 -27.18
C VAL A 91 -20.51 -32.86 -28.35
N GLU A 92 -19.39 -32.78 -29.08
CA GLU A 92 -19.08 -33.71 -30.18
C GLU A 92 -18.93 -35.16 -29.69
N GLU A 93 -18.20 -35.39 -28.59
CA GLU A 93 -18.03 -36.72 -28.01
C GLU A 93 -19.33 -37.28 -27.41
N ASP A 94 -20.14 -36.44 -26.76
CA ASP A 94 -21.45 -36.84 -26.24
C ASP A 94 -22.39 -37.29 -27.37
N ALA A 95 -22.36 -36.60 -28.52
CA ALA A 95 -23.10 -37.01 -29.71
C ALA A 95 -22.60 -38.35 -30.27
N GLN A 96 -21.29 -38.59 -30.29
CA GLN A 96 -20.71 -39.88 -30.71
C GLN A 96 -21.09 -41.02 -29.77
N ARG A 97 -21.04 -40.80 -28.45
CA ARG A 97 -21.43 -41.80 -27.44
C ARG A 97 -22.93 -42.12 -27.49
N ALA A 98 -23.78 -41.11 -27.71
CA ALA A 98 -25.22 -41.31 -27.90
C ALA A 98 -25.53 -42.22 -29.11
N ASN A 99 -24.81 -42.05 -30.23
CA ASN A 99 -24.95 -42.92 -31.40
C ASN A 99 -24.51 -44.38 -31.12
N GLN A 100 -23.60 -44.57 -30.17
CA GLN A 100 -23.14 -45.89 -29.73
C GLN A 100 -23.98 -46.47 -28.58
N GLY A 101 -25.00 -45.74 -28.10
CA GLY A 101 -25.83 -46.12 -26.96
C GLY A 101 -25.13 -46.07 -25.60
N LEU A 102 -23.96 -45.43 -25.52
CA LEU A 102 -23.25 -45.21 -24.26
C LEU A 102 -23.81 -43.98 -23.52
N PRO A 103 -23.69 -43.95 -22.17
CA PRO A 103 -24.05 -42.78 -21.39
C PRO A 103 -23.17 -41.57 -21.75
N PRO A 104 -23.69 -40.34 -21.54
CA PRO A 104 -22.94 -39.10 -21.78
C PRO A 104 -21.68 -39.06 -20.91
N MET A 105 -20.67 -38.32 -21.38
CA MET A 105 -19.37 -38.25 -20.71
C MET A 105 -19.49 -37.62 -19.32
N THR A 106 -18.90 -38.29 -18.34
CA THR A 106 -18.85 -37.83 -16.96
C THR A 106 -17.84 -36.69 -16.79
N ASP A 107 -18.05 -35.83 -15.79
CA ASP A 107 -17.17 -34.68 -15.55
C ASP A 107 -15.73 -35.11 -15.17
N GLU A 108 -15.56 -36.29 -14.57
CA GLU A 108 -14.24 -36.83 -14.24
C GLU A 108 -13.44 -37.25 -15.49
N GLU A 109 -14.10 -37.84 -16.50
CA GLU A 109 -13.47 -38.20 -17.77
C GLU A 109 -13.09 -36.95 -18.57
N PHE A 110 -13.97 -35.94 -18.57
CA PHE A 110 -13.72 -34.65 -19.19
C PHE A 110 -12.49 -33.95 -18.57
N ALA A 111 -12.38 -33.92 -17.25
CA ALA A 111 -11.25 -33.30 -16.54
C ALA A 111 -9.91 -34.04 -16.77
N ARG A 112 -9.94 -35.36 -17.06
CA ARG A 112 -8.74 -36.12 -17.44
C ARG A 112 -8.28 -35.82 -18.86
N MET A 113 -9.23 -35.60 -19.78
CA MET A 113 -8.97 -35.32 -21.20
C MET A 113 -8.57 -33.86 -21.44
N PHE A 114 -9.16 -32.92 -20.70
CA PHE A 114 -8.91 -31.48 -20.84
C PHE A 114 -8.32 -30.89 -19.56
N ARG A 115 -7.04 -30.53 -19.63
CA ARG A 115 -6.36 -29.77 -18.57
C ARG A 115 -6.41 -28.30 -18.94
N LEU A 116 -7.23 -27.53 -18.23
CA LEU A 116 -7.21 -26.08 -18.35
C LEU A 116 -5.85 -25.56 -17.84
N PRO A 117 -5.27 -24.53 -18.48
CA PRO A 117 -4.06 -23.90 -17.98
C PRO A 117 -4.31 -23.38 -16.56
N SER A 118 -3.35 -23.58 -15.67
CA SER A 118 -3.43 -23.06 -14.30
C SER A 118 -3.59 -21.55 -14.32
N GLU A 119 -4.55 -21.04 -13.55
CA GLU A 119 -4.71 -19.60 -13.36
C GLU A 119 -3.42 -19.00 -12.74
N PRO A 120 -3.04 -17.77 -13.12
CA PRO A 120 -1.90 -17.09 -12.52
C PRO A 120 -2.13 -16.85 -11.02
N SER A 121 -1.03 -16.69 -10.27
CA SER A 121 -1.10 -16.38 -8.84
C SER A 121 -1.74 -15.01 -8.61
N ARG A 122 -2.73 -14.94 -7.70
CA ARG A 122 -3.40 -13.67 -7.30
C ARG A 122 -2.64 -12.89 -6.22
N LEU A 123 -1.49 -13.42 -5.77
CA LEU A 123 -0.69 -12.79 -4.72
C LEU A 123 -0.17 -11.42 -5.18
N GLU A 124 0.31 -11.35 -6.42
CA GLU A 124 0.86 -10.12 -6.99
C GLU A 124 -0.19 -8.99 -7.05
N SER A 125 -1.39 -9.28 -7.55
CA SER A 125 -2.52 -8.34 -7.55
C SER A 125 -2.84 -7.84 -6.15
N MET A 126 -2.87 -8.76 -5.17
CA MET A 126 -3.14 -8.41 -3.77
C MET A 126 -2.06 -7.49 -3.17
N LEU A 127 -0.78 -7.77 -3.49
CA LEU A 127 0.34 -6.98 -2.99
C LEU A 127 0.34 -5.58 -3.61
N LEU A 128 0.17 -5.46 -4.92
CA LEU A 128 0.12 -4.19 -5.62
C LEU A 128 -1.05 -3.33 -5.14
N LEU A 129 -2.23 -3.92 -4.94
CA LEU A 129 -3.38 -3.20 -4.38
C LEU A 129 -3.13 -2.75 -2.94
N GLY A 130 -2.46 -3.58 -2.12
CA GLY A 130 -2.06 -3.21 -0.77
C GLY A 130 -1.03 -2.07 -0.75
N GLN A 131 -0.09 -2.05 -1.71
CA GLN A 131 0.86 -0.97 -1.88
C GLN A 131 0.16 0.34 -2.29
N LEU A 132 -0.78 0.27 -3.22
CA LEU A 132 -1.60 1.42 -3.63
C LEU A 132 -2.37 2.02 -2.44
N ASP A 133 -3.02 1.17 -1.62
CA ASP A 133 -3.75 1.61 -0.41
C ASP A 133 -2.81 2.31 0.58
N ALA A 134 -1.63 1.74 0.84
CA ALA A 134 -0.65 2.33 1.76
C ALA A 134 -0.13 3.69 1.26
N GLN A 135 0.17 3.82 -0.05
CA GLN A 135 0.59 5.09 -0.63
C GLN A 135 -0.53 6.13 -0.59
N ALA A 136 -1.79 5.72 -0.82
CA ALA A 136 -2.94 6.62 -0.76
C ALA A 136 -3.15 7.17 0.66
N LYS A 137 -3.06 6.32 1.68
CA LYS A 137 -3.11 6.74 3.10
C LYS A 137 -1.97 7.69 3.45
N SER A 138 -0.75 7.37 3.02
CA SER A 138 0.43 8.22 3.24
C SER A 138 0.26 9.61 2.61
N ALA A 139 -0.22 9.67 1.37
CA ALA A 139 -0.49 10.91 0.67
C ALA A 139 -1.61 11.73 1.34
N ALA A 140 -2.67 11.09 1.83
CA ALA A 140 -3.75 11.77 2.55
C ALA A 140 -3.26 12.41 3.86
N VAL A 141 -2.45 11.69 4.64
CA VAL A 141 -1.84 12.22 5.87
C VAL A 141 -0.92 13.39 5.55
N ALA A 142 -0.05 13.24 4.55
CA ALA A 142 0.86 14.32 4.11
C ALA A 142 0.08 15.57 3.68
N SER A 143 -0.95 15.42 2.82
CA SER A 143 -1.77 16.54 2.34
C SER A 143 -2.49 17.25 3.49
N SER A 144 -3.03 16.50 4.46
CA SER A 144 -3.66 17.10 5.64
C SER A 144 -2.70 17.95 6.47
N ALA A 145 -1.45 17.49 6.64
CA ALA A 145 -0.42 18.23 7.35
C ALA A 145 0.01 19.48 6.55
N GLU A 146 0.17 19.36 5.23
CA GLU A 146 0.50 20.49 4.35
C GLU A 146 -0.60 21.56 4.35
N MET A 147 -1.88 21.19 4.38
CA MET A 147 -2.99 22.16 4.50
C MET A 147 -2.90 22.97 5.80
N VAL A 148 -2.59 22.32 6.93
CA VAL A 148 -2.40 23.00 8.22
C VAL A 148 -1.21 23.95 8.15
N LYS A 149 -0.08 23.51 7.59
CA LYS A 149 1.12 24.34 7.37
C LYS A 149 0.77 25.58 6.53
N MET A 150 0.06 25.40 5.42
CA MET A 150 -0.36 26.50 4.54
C MET A 150 -1.31 27.49 5.22
N TYR A 151 -2.22 27.01 6.08
CA TYR A 151 -3.09 27.89 6.86
C TYR A 151 -2.30 28.73 7.87
N LEU A 152 -1.36 28.12 8.60
CA LEU A 152 -0.50 28.82 9.57
C LEU A 152 0.45 29.83 8.91
N ALA A 153 0.83 29.61 7.65
CA ALA A 153 1.63 30.55 6.88
C ALA A 153 0.86 31.80 6.43
N ARG A 154 -0.48 31.84 6.58
CA ARG A 154 -1.27 33.02 6.20
C ARG A 154 -1.04 34.18 7.18
N PRO A 155 -0.84 35.41 6.68
CA PRO A 155 -0.57 36.58 7.52
C PRO A 155 -1.75 36.95 8.45
N GLU A 156 -2.98 36.60 8.08
CA GLU A 156 -4.17 36.83 8.90
C GLU A 156 -4.22 35.94 10.14
N ALA A 157 -3.71 34.70 10.06
CA ALA A 157 -3.64 33.79 11.21
C ALA A 157 -2.60 34.27 12.25
N GLN A 158 -1.54 34.93 11.79
CA GLN A 158 -0.50 35.47 12.68
C GLN A 158 -0.95 36.73 13.45
N LYS A 159 -1.93 37.48 12.93
CA LYS A 159 -2.46 38.69 13.59
C LYS A 159 -3.29 38.42 14.86
N GLY A 160 -3.83 37.21 15.02
CA GLY A 160 -4.58 36.81 16.22
C GLY A 160 -3.72 36.32 17.38
N LEU A 161 -2.40 36.23 17.18
CA LEU A 161 -1.44 35.71 18.16
C LEU A 161 -0.55 36.78 18.80
N ALA A 162 -0.76 38.06 18.46
CA ALA A 162 -0.03 39.22 18.97
C ALA A 162 -0.87 40.07 19.93
#